data_AF-W2SMQ5-F1
#
_entry.id   AF-W2SMQ5-F1
#
_cell.length_a   1.000
_cell.length_b   1.000
_cell.length_c   1.000
_cell.angle_alpha   90.00
_cell.angle_beta   90.00
_cell.angle_gamma   90.00
#
_symmetry.space_group_name_H-M   'P 1'
#
loop_
_entity.id
_entity.type
_entity.pdbx_description
1 polymer ?
#
loop_
_entity_poly.entity_id
_entity_poly.type
_entity_poly.pdbx_seq_one_letter_code
_entity_poly.pdbx_strand_id
1 'polypeptide(L)' 'MDKSDMQRSVDSLRSQLNIERTPISQSATELRRYTETQEDPLVNPIDKKVNPWAEKSKCSVL' A
#
# COMPACT_ATOMS: atom_id res chain seq x y z
N MET A 1 27.86 4.44 -21.25
CA MET A 1 27.82 4.55 -19.78
C MET A 1 29.22 4.89 -19.34
N ASP A 2 29.42 6.03 -18.67
CA ASP A 2 30.77 6.42 -18.29
C ASP A 2 31.26 5.58 -17.09
N LYS A 3 32.58 5.60 -16.81
CA LYS A 3 33.16 4.81 -15.71
C LYS A 3 32.57 5.19 -14.34
N SER A 4 32.16 6.45 -14.17
CA SER A 4 31.60 6.94 -12.92
C SER A 4 30.16 6.43 -12.71
N ASP A 5 29.37 6.34 -13.78
CA ASP A 5 28.04 5.74 -13.78
C ASP A 5 28.09 4.26 -13.39
N MET A 6 29.06 3.52 -13.95
CA MET A 6 29.26 2.12 -13.62
C MET A 6 29.65 1.96 -12.15
N GLN A 7 30.53 2.83 -11.63
CA GLN A 7 30.93 2.79 -10.23
C GLN A 7 29.74 3.06 -9.30
N ARG A 8 28.95 4.10 -9.57
CA ARG A 8 27.71 4.39 -8.83
C ARG A 8 26.73 3.22 -8.85
N SER A 9 26.61 2.53 -9.99
CA SER A 9 25.75 1.36 -10.13
C SER A 9 26.23 0.21 -9.26
N VAL A 10 27.54 -0.08 -9.26
CA VAL A 10 28.13 -1.11 -8.41
C VAL A 10 27.93 -0.79 -6.93
N ASP A 11 28.14 0.46 -6.52
CA ASP A 11 27.98 0.87 -5.12
C ASP A 11 26.52 0.79 -4.68
N SER A 12 25.56 1.13 -5.56
CA SER A 12 24.14 0.93 -5.34
C SER A 12 23.78 -0.56 -5.16
N LEU A 13 24.31 -1.45 -6.01
CA LEU A 13 24.06 -2.89 -5.91
C LEU A 13 24.64 -3.48 -4.62
N ARG A 14 25.84 -3.06 -4.21
CA ARG A 14 26.44 -3.47 -2.93
C ARG A 14 25.57 -3.06 -1.75
N SER A 15 25.03 -1.84 -1.78
CA SER A 15 24.09 -1.35 -0.76
C SER A 15 22.82 -2.23 -0.70
N GLN A 16 22.21 -2.50 -1.86
CA GLN A 16 20.99 -3.32 -1.95
C GLN A 16 21.21 -4.79 -1.54
N LEU A 17 22.41 -5.33 -1.80
CA LEU A 17 22.76 -6.69 -1.41
C LEU A 17 22.76 -6.87 0.10
N ASN A 18 23.23 -5.86 0.84
CA ASN A 18 23.36 -5.87 2.29
C ASN A 18 22.03 -5.64 3.04
N ILE A 19 20.92 -5.46 2.33
CA ILE A 19 19.60 -5.36 2.95
C ILE A 19 19.22 -6.73 3.54
N GLU A 20 18.97 -6.76 4.84
CA GLU A 20 18.41 -7.93 5.53
C GLU A 20 16.97 -8.17 5.05
N ARG A 21 16.65 -9.42 4.72
CA ARG A 21 15.36 -9.81 4.16
C ARG A 21 14.63 -10.73 5.14
N THR A 22 13.34 -10.48 5.31
CA THR A 22 12.44 -11.36 6.04
C THR A 22 11.92 -12.47 5.12
N PRO A 23 11.75 -13.72 5.61
CA PRO A 23 11.09 -14.77 4.84
C PRO A 23 9.70 -14.36 4.37
N ILE A 24 9.32 -14.77 3.15
CA ILE A 24 8.01 -14.45 2.57
C ILE A 24 6.86 -15.02 3.42
N SER A 25 7.04 -16.19 4.02
CA SER A 25 6.04 -16.77 4.92
C SER A 25 5.71 -15.86 6.10
N GLN A 26 6.70 -15.16 6.64
CA GLN A 26 6.52 -14.22 7.73
C GLN A 26 5.88 -12.92 7.23
N SER A 27 6.45 -12.28 6.20
CA SER A 27 5.94 -11.00 5.71
C SER A 27 4.51 -11.12 5.15
N ALA A 28 4.18 -12.21 4.46
CA ALA A 28 2.81 -12.47 4.00
C ALA A 28 1.84 -12.69 5.17
N THR A 29 2.29 -13.34 6.26
CA THR A 29 1.47 -13.53 7.46
C THR A 29 1.19 -12.19 8.14
N GLU A 30 2.19 -11.32 8.24
CA GLU A 30 2.04 -9.98 8.80
C GLU A 30 1.10 -9.11 7.96
N LEU A 31 1.25 -9.13 6.63
CA LEU A 31 0.33 -8.44 5.71
C LEU A 31 -1.10 -8.95 5.86
N ARG A 32 -1.30 -10.27 5.91
CA ARG A 32 -2.63 -10.86 6.11
C ARG A 32 -3.24 -10.41 7.43
N ARG A 33 -2.48 -10.50 8.52
CA ARG A 33 -2.91 -10.04 9.84
C ARG A 33 -3.31 -8.57 9.84
N TYR A 34 -2.53 -7.72 9.16
CA TYR A 34 -2.88 -6.30 9.03
C TYR A 34 -4.25 -6.16 8.34
N THR A 35 -4.44 -6.77 7.17
CA THR A 35 -5.70 -6.68 6.43
C THR A 35 -6.92 -7.21 7.19
N GLU A 36 -6.75 -8.22 8.04
CA GLU A 36 -7.83 -8.78 8.87
C GLU A 36 -8.24 -7.84 10.03
N THR A 37 -7.37 -6.92 10.43
CA THR A 37 -7.61 -6.02 11.58
C THR A 37 -8.12 -4.63 11.20
N GLN A 38 -8.03 -4.26 9.92
CA GLN A 38 -8.46 -2.95 9.46
C GLN A 38 -9.92 -3.01 9.00
N GLU A 39 -10.70 -2.00 9.40
CA GLU A 39 -12.01 -1.76 8.79
C GLU A 39 -11.83 -0.94 7.52
N ASP A 40 -12.30 -1.48 6.39
CA ASP A 40 -12.29 -0.82 5.10
C ASP A 40 -13.72 -0.62 4.60
N PRO A 41 -14.24 0.63 4.57
CA PRO A 41 -15.58 0.96 4.07
C PRO A 41 -15.84 0.60 2.62
N LEU A 42 -14.81 0.37 1.81
CA LEU A 42 -14.92 -0.02 0.40
C LEU A 42 -15.02 -1.54 0.24
N VAL A 43 -14.47 -2.31 1.19
CA VAL A 43 -14.59 -3.77 1.23
C VAL A 43 -15.84 -4.19 2.00
N ASN A 44 -16.07 -3.56 3.15
CA ASN A 44 -17.22 -3.75 4.02
C ASN A 44 -18.07 -2.47 4.02
N PRO A 45 -19.13 -2.42 3.19
CA PRO A 45 -19.92 -1.20 3.03
C PRO A 45 -20.46 -0.67 4.36
N ILE A 46 -20.18 0.60 4.64
CA ILE A 46 -20.70 1.32 5.80
C ILE A 46 -22.15 1.78 5.57
N ASP A 47 -22.88 2.07 6.66
CA ASP A 47 -24.25 2.60 6.58
C ASP A 47 -24.27 3.90 5.74
N LYS A 48 -25.26 4.02 4.84
CA LYS A 48 -25.50 5.22 4.03
C LYS A 48 -25.62 6.48 4.88
N LYS A 49 -26.07 6.39 6.14
CA LYS A 49 -26.16 7.53 7.06
C LYS A 49 -24.80 8.13 7.41
N VAL A 50 -23.76 7.29 7.49
CA VAL A 50 -22.39 7.72 7.82
C VAL A 50 -21.52 7.92 6.58
N ASN A 51 -21.91 7.37 5.43
CA ASN A 51 -21.23 7.61 4.17
C ASN A 51 -21.48 9.06 3.68
N PRO A 52 -20.44 9.92 3.60
CA PRO A 52 -20.61 11.32 3.19
C PRO A 52 -21.01 11.49 1.72
N TRP A 53 -20.79 10.46 0.89
CA TRP A 53 -21.16 10.43 -0.53
C TRP A 53 -22.49 9.74 -0.80
N ALA A 54 -23.16 9.21 0.23
CA ALA A 54 -24.51 8.69 0.04
C ALA A 54 -25.45 9.83 -0.35
N GLU A 55 -26.30 9.59 -1.35
CA GLU A 55 -27.30 10.54 -1.79
C GLU A 55 -28.29 10.82 -0.64
N LYS A 56 -28.24 12.04 -0.08
CA LYS A 56 -29.10 12.46 1.03
C LYS A 56 -30.46 12.97 0.56
N SER A 57 -30.52 13.47 -0.68
CA SER A 57 -31.72 13.98 -1.34
C SER A 57 -31.49 14.03 -2.85
N LYS A 58 -32.57 14.02 -3.65
CA LYS A 58 -32.49 14.22 -5.10
C LYS A 58 -31.84 15.58 -5.40
N CYS A 59 -30.81 15.59 -6.24
CA CYS A 59 -30.20 16.81 -6.73
C CYS A 59 -31.16 17.52 -7.68
N SER A 60 -31.72 18.65 -7.26
CA SER A 60 -32.44 19.56 -8.14
C SER A 60 -31.44 20.56 -8.73
N VAL A 61 -30.95 20.29 -9.95
CA VAL A 61 -30.28 21.34 -10.72
C VAL A 61 -31.41 22.27 -11.21
N LEU A 62 -31.55 23.40 -10.53
CA LEU A 62 -32.44 24.50 -10.92
C LEU A 62 -31.81 25.30 -12.07
#